data_AF-A0A9E1QBZ2-F1
#
_entry.id   AF-A0A9E1QBZ2-F1
#
_cell.length_a   1.000
_cell.length_b   1.000
_cell.length_c   1.000
_cell.angle_alpha   90.00
_cell.angle_beta   90.00
_cell.angle_gamma   90.00
#
_symmetry.space_group_name_H-M   'P 1'
#
loop_
_entity.id
_entity.type
_entity.pdbx_description
1 polymer ?
#
loop_
_entity_poly.entity_id
_entity_poly.type
_entity_poly.pdbx_seq_one_letter_code
_entity_poly.pdbx_strand_id
1 'polypeptide(L)'
;MKNLKVNLVSILLLTIAFTSCGNDEPIAIIPPLDAVLENLNNGIMEGTLSEDYTLDPSIQYRLSGSFIIDERGTLNIPGGTTIIADAGGTEVYIAVLQGGLININGNAGSPVLMSSANGAPGDWGGLTLCGKASTTAGIGATAEVGGFVYGGSDNNDSSGIIRYLQIIGTGAQINPESQYNGISFYSVGSGTLVDNVAVINGSDDGVEFFGGTVAVSNMYLENNDDDSIDWTEGWSGSVTNAYISHT
;
A
#
# COMPACT_ATOMS: atom_id res chain seq x y z
N MET A 1 21.45 -69.30 -22.53
CA MET A 1 20.55 -68.37 -21.82
C MET A 1 20.77 -67.00 -22.45
N LYS A 2 19.85 -66.25 -23.06
CA LYS A 2 18.43 -66.35 -23.44
C LYS A 2 18.32 -65.53 -24.75
N ASN A 3 17.65 -66.06 -25.77
CA ASN A 3 17.29 -65.29 -26.97
C ASN A 3 16.09 -64.40 -26.63
N LEU A 4 16.23 -63.08 -26.72
CA LEU A 4 15.13 -62.14 -26.48
C LEU A 4 14.33 -61.94 -27.77
N LYS A 5 13.12 -62.50 -27.81
CA LYS A 5 12.14 -62.27 -28.88
C LYS A 5 11.44 -60.94 -28.63
N VAL A 6 11.51 -60.02 -29.60
CA VAL A 6 10.73 -58.77 -29.60
C VAL A 6 9.38 -59.07 -30.22
N ASN A 7 8.31 -59.03 -29.41
CA ASN A 7 6.93 -59.04 -29.91
C ASN A 7 6.49 -57.61 -30.20
N LEU A 8 6.15 -57.33 -31.47
CA LEU A 8 5.40 -56.14 -31.87
C LEU A 8 4.00 -56.22 -31.25
N VAL A 9 3.65 -55.25 -30.40
CA VAL A 9 2.27 -55.00 -29.98
C VAL A 9 1.79 -53.75 -30.71
N SER A 10 0.81 -53.94 -31.58
CA SER A 10 0.14 -52.92 -32.37
C SER A 10 -0.65 -51.97 -31.46
N ILE A 11 -0.36 -50.67 -31.52
CA ILE A 11 -1.16 -49.63 -30.87
C ILE A 11 -2.27 -49.20 -31.84
N LEU A 12 -3.51 -49.45 -31.42
CA LEU A 12 -4.74 -49.05 -32.10
C LEU A 12 -4.93 -47.53 -31.91
N LEU A 13 -4.74 -46.73 -32.96
CA LEU A 13 -5.11 -45.31 -32.97
C LEU A 13 -6.63 -45.18 -33.01
N LEU A 14 -7.20 -44.62 -31.94
CA LEU A 14 -8.61 -44.25 -31.89
C LEU A 14 -8.77 -42.86 -32.54
N THR A 15 -9.15 -42.84 -33.81
CA THR A 15 -9.53 -41.60 -34.52
C THR A 15 -10.89 -41.12 -34.03
N ILE A 16 -10.90 -40.00 -33.30
CA ILE A 16 -12.14 -39.31 -32.94
C ILE A 16 -12.47 -38.34 -34.08
N ALA A 17 -13.49 -38.68 -34.86
CA ALA A 17 -14.09 -37.76 -35.82
C ALA A 17 -15.24 -37.02 -35.12
N PHE A 18 -15.07 -35.72 -34.88
CA PHE A 18 -16.18 -34.84 -34.56
C PHE A 18 -16.54 -34.02 -35.80
N THR A 19 -17.75 -34.23 -36.29
CA THR A 19 -18.45 -33.33 -37.22
C THR A 19 -19.84 -33.11 -36.64
N SER A 20 -20.12 -31.86 -36.25
CA SER A 20 -21.46 -31.33 -36.08
C SER A 20 -21.39 -29.80 -36.07
N CYS A 21 -22.13 -29.18 -36.99
CA CYS A 21 -22.24 -27.74 -37.15
C CYS A 21 -23.05 -27.11 -36.01
N GLY A 22 -22.53 -26.04 -35.42
CA GLY A 22 -23.24 -25.06 -34.60
C GLY A 22 -22.34 -23.82 -34.53
N ASN A 23 -22.88 -22.64 -34.79
CA ASN A 23 -22.13 -21.37 -34.78
C ASN A 23 -21.82 -20.95 -33.32
N ASP A 24 -21.09 -21.78 -32.59
CA ASP A 24 -20.63 -21.51 -31.24
C ASP A 24 -19.16 -21.11 -31.33
N GLU A 25 -18.92 -19.83 -31.61
CA GLU A 25 -17.65 -19.20 -31.25
C GLU A 25 -17.36 -19.55 -29.78
N PRO A 26 -16.14 -19.99 -29.43
CA PRO A 26 -15.81 -20.24 -28.04
C PRO A 26 -16.06 -18.95 -27.26
N ILE A 27 -17.05 -18.98 -26.36
CA ILE A 27 -17.27 -17.92 -25.39
C ILE A 27 -15.93 -17.72 -24.69
N ALA A 28 -15.33 -16.54 -24.86
CA ALA A 28 -14.17 -16.17 -24.10
C ALA A 28 -14.54 -16.31 -22.63
N ILE A 29 -13.91 -17.26 -21.94
CA ILE A 29 -13.98 -17.34 -20.48
C ILE A 29 -13.31 -16.06 -20.00
N ILE A 30 -14.12 -15.04 -19.69
CA ILE A 30 -13.64 -13.84 -19.02
C ILE A 30 -12.96 -14.35 -17.75
N PRO A 31 -11.66 -14.11 -17.55
CA PRO A 31 -11.02 -14.48 -16.29
C PRO A 31 -11.84 -13.86 -15.14
N PRO A 32 -12.04 -14.57 -14.02
CA PRO A 32 -12.81 -14.02 -12.92
C PRO A 32 -12.29 -12.62 -12.57
N LEU A 33 -13.21 -11.69 -12.37
CA LEU A 33 -12.89 -10.39 -11.80
C LEU A 33 -12.11 -10.65 -10.50
N ASP A 34 -10.91 -10.09 -10.40
CA ASP A 34 -10.15 -10.15 -9.16
C ASP A 34 -11.01 -9.54 -8.05
N ALA A 35 -11.18 -10.25 -6.93
CA ALA A 35 -12.05 -9.83 -5.83
C ALA A 35 -11.68 -8.44 -5.29
N VAL A 36 -10.38 -8.07 -5.35
CA VAL A 36 -9.92 -6.73 -4.95
C VAL A 36 -10.44 -5.66 -5.91
N LEU A 37 -10.44 -5.92 -7.22
CA LEU A 37 -10.98 -4.98 -8.21
C LEU A 37 -12.49 -4.86 -8.12
N GLU A 38 -13.20 -5.95 -7.84
CA GLU A 38 -14.64 -5.92 -7.58
C GLU A 38 -14.96 -5.04 -6.37
N ASN A 39 -14.24 -5.22 -5.27
CA ASN A 39 -14.37 -4.41 -4.07
C ASN A 39 -14.13 -2.93 -4.37
N LEU A 40 -13.04 -2.60 -5.08
CA LEU A 40 -12.72 -1.21 -5.44
C LEU A 40 -13.81 -0.58 -6.33
N ASN A 41 -14.35 -1.30 -7.30
CA ASN A 41 -15.47 -0.82 -8.12
C ASN A 41 -16.74 -0.56 -7.31
N ASN A 42 -16.89 -1.22 -6.17
CA ASN A 42 -17.99 -1.04 -5.22
C ASN A 42 -17.66 -0.05 -4.09
N GLY A 43 -16.52 0.64 -4.15
CA GLY A 43 -16.08 1.61 -3.14
C GLY A 43 -15.58 0.96 -1.85
N ILE A 44 -15.18 -0.31 -1.87
CA ILE A 44 -14.62 -1.03 -0.72
C ILE A 44 -13.12 -1.23 -0.95
N MET A 45 -12.30 -0.87 0.03
CA MET A 45 -10.85 -1.07 0.02
C MET A 45 -10.48 -2.11 1.08
N GLU A 46 -10.11 -3.30 0.63
CA GLU A 46 -9.50 -4.36 1.42
C GLU A 46 -8.80 -5.37 0.49
N GLY A 47 -7.77 -6.05 0.99
CA GLY A 47 -7.03 -7.07 0.25
C GLY A 47 -5.74 -6.55 -0.40
N THR A 48 -5.21 -7.31 -1.36
CA THR A 48 -3.91 -7.02 -1.98
C THR A 48 -4.06 -6.65 -3.45
N LEU A 49 -3.75 -5.40 -3.79
CA LEU A 49 -3.69 -4.91 -5.16
C LEU A 49 -2.38 -5.36 -5.81
N SER A 50 -2.49 -6.08 -6.93
CA SER A 50 -1.37 -6.65 -7.70
C SER A 50 -1.30 -6.16 -9.15
N GLU A 51 -1.92 -5.02 -9.43
CA GLU A 51 -1.96 -4.38 -10.75
C GLU A 51 -2.16 -2.86 -10.64
N ASP A 52 -2.12 -2.18 -11.78
CA ASP A 52 -2.39 -0.75 -11.85
C ASP A 52 -3.90 -0.49 -11.71
N TYR A 53 -4.29 0.32 -10.72
CA TYR A 53 -5.66 0.77 -10.54
C TYR A 53 -5.72 2.27 -10.26
N THR A 54 -6.75 2.93 -10.78
CA THR A 54 -7.03 4.35 -10.52
C THR A 54 -8.38 4.48 -9.85
N LEU A 55 -8.41 5.06 -8.65
CA LEU A 55 -9.66 5.34 -7.95
C LEU A 55 -10.49 6.39 -8.71
N ASP A 56 -11.81 6.24 -8.69
CA ASP A 56 -12.76 7.24 -9.19
C ASP A 56 -13.01 8.28 -8.08
N PRO A 57 -12.62 9.55 -8.25
CA PRO A 57 -12.79 10.56 -7.22
C PRO A 57 -14.26 10.91 -6.92
N SER A 58 -15.22 10.43 -7.72
CA SER A 58 -16.65 10.56 -7.42
C SER A 58 -17.18 9.52 -6.43
N ILE A 59 -16.39 8.48 -6.13
CA ILE A 59 -16.71 7.44 -5.15
C ILE A 59 -16.05 7.80 -3.82
N GLN A 60 -16.82 7.76 -2.74
CA GLN A 60 -16.25 7.70 -1.40
C GLN A 60 -15.89 6.24 -1.10
N TYR A 61 -14.61 5.98 -0.88
CA TYR A 61 -14.12 4.64 -0.59
C TYR A 61 -14.19 4.36 0.91
N ARG A 62 -14.57 3.15 1.29
CA ARG A 62 -14.51 2.65 2.65
C ARG A 62 -13.34 1.67 2.79
N LEU A 63 -12.37 2.01 3.63
CA LEU A 63 -11.27 1.10 4.00
C LEU A 63 -11.76 0.22 5.15
N SER A 64 -12.07 -1.04 4.84
CA SER A 64 -12.70 -2.00 5.77
C SER A 64 -11.72 -3.02 6.37
N GLY A 65 -10.47 -2.98 5.95
CA GLY A 65 -9.39 -3.84 6.43
C GLY A 65 -8.06 -3.36 5.89
N SER A 66 -7.04 -4.20 5.96
CA SER A 66 -5.74 -3.93 5.34
C SER A 66 -5.89 -3.84 3.82
N PHE A 67 -5.41 -2.74 3.22
CA PHE A 67 -5.26 -2.60 1.78
C PHE A 67 -3.77 -2.52 1.42
N ILE A 68 -3.28 -3.54 0.73
CA ILE A 68 -1.84 -3.74 0.49
C ILE A 68 -1.56 -3.59 -1.00
N ILE A 69 -0.63 -2.73 -1.38
CA ILE A 69 -0.12 -2.61 -2.74
C ILE A 69 1.16 -3.44 -2.82
N ASP A 70 1.13 -4.55 -3.56
CA ASP A 70 2.29 -5.44 -3.72
C ASP A 70 3.27 -4.93 -4.79
N GLU A 71 4.38 -5.65 -5.01
CA GLU A 71 5.44 -5.27 -5.95
C GLU A 71 5.00 -5.13 -7.42
N ARG A 72 3.79 -5.57 -7.76
CA ARG A 72 3.18 -5.48 -9.10
C ARG A 72 2.08 -4.43 -9.17
N GLY A 73 1.68 -3.87 -8.03
CA GLY A 73 0.58 -2.93 -7.91
C GLY A 73 1.00 -1.47 -8.01
N THR A 74 0.17 -0.68 -8.69
CA THR A 74 0.21 0.78 -8.62
C THR A 74 -1.19 1.31 -8.28
N LEU A 75 -1.33 1.96 -7.13
CA LEU A 75 -2.56 2.65 -6.78
C LEU A 75 -2.47 4.14 -7.13
N ASN A 76 -3.32 4.61 -8.01
CA ASN A 76 -3.43 6.03 -8.35
C ASN A 76 -4.68 6.62 -7.67
N ILE A 77 -4.46 7.66 -6.87
CA ILE A 77 -5.51 8.35 -6.11
C ILE A 77 -5.60 9.80 -6.61
N PRO A 78 -6.58 10.13 -7.48
CA PRO A 78 -6.79 11.50 -7.94
C PRO A 78 -7.14 12.46 -6.80
N GLY A 79 -6.80 13.74 -6.95
CA GLY A 79 -7.21 14.77 -6.00
C GLY A 79 -8.73 14.86 -5.85
N GLY A 80 -9.19 15.12 -4.61
CA GLY A 80 -10.61 15.12 -4.26
C GLY A 80 -11.16 13.76 -3.82
N THR A 81 -10.41 12.66 -3.99
CA THR A 81 -10.81 11.35 -3.46
C THR A 81 -10.90 11.39 -1.93
N THR A 82 -11.96 10.78 -1.39
CA THR A 82 -12.15 10.56 0.05
C THR A 82 -12.16 9.08 0.35
N ILE A 83 -11.30 8.66 1.29
CA ILE A 83 -11.21 7.31 1.83
C ILE A 83 -11.56 7.40 3.31
N ILE A 84 -12.63 6.69 3.72
CA ILE A 84 -13.08 6.60 5.10
C ILE A 84 -12.70 5.24 5.67
N ALA A 85 -11.79 5.23 6.63
CA ALA A 85 -11.41 4.03 7.37
C ALA A 85 -12.46 3.66 8.41
N ASP A 86 -12.77 2.37 8.52
CA ASP A 86 -13.44 1.85 9.70
C ASP A 86 -12.56 2.05 10.93
N ALA A 87 -13.18 2.32 12.09
CA ALA A 87 -12.50 2.36 13.38
C ALA A 87 -12.18 0.92 13.86
N GLY A 88 -11.34 0.23 13.11
CA GLY A 88 -10.97 -1.18 13.31
C GLY A 88 -9.59 -1.39 13.94
N GLY A 89 -8.91 -0.31 14.36
CA GLY A 89 -7.59 -0.37 14.97
C GLY A 89 -6.56 -1.00 14.04
N THR A 90 -5.86 -2.02 14.53
CA THR A 90 -4.73 -2.66 13.84
C THR A 90 -5.10 -3.45 12.58
N GLU A 91 -6.39 -3.75 12.37
CA GLU A 91 -6.85 -4.51 11.20
C GLU A 91 -7.08 -3.63 9.96
N VAL A 92 -7.05 -2.30 10.12
CA VAL A 92 -7.43 -1.33 9.08
C VAL A 92 -6.27 -0.38 8.82
N TYR A 93 -5.59 -0.52 7.69
CA TYR A 93 -4.45 0.30 7.30
C TYR A 93 -4.18 0.21 5.78
N ILE A 94 -3.35 1.11 5.26
CA ILE A 94 -2.83 1.02 3.88
C ILE A 94 -1.33 0.75 3.93
N ALA A 95 -0.85 -0.25 3.18
CA ALA A 95 0.57 -0.56 3.09
C ALA A 95 1.04 -0.65 1.64
N VAL A 96 2.21 -0.08 1.35
CA VAL A 96 2.93 -0.22 0.08
C VAL A 96 4.16 -1.08 0.31
N LEU A 97 4.22 -2.26 -0.30
CA LEU A 97 5.36 -3.17 -0.17
C LEU A 97 6.50 -2.75 -1.11
N GLN A 98 7.70 -3.30 -0.90
CA GLN A 98 8.86 -3.04 -1.76
C GLN A 98 8.53 -3.27 -3.24
N GLY A 99 8.66 -2.21 -4.06
CA GLY A 99 8.37 -2.23 -5.49
C GLY A 99 6.95 -1.84 -5.87
N GLY A 100 6.00 -1.84 -4.93
CA GLY A 100 4.67 -1.29 -5.12
C GLY A 100 4.69 0.24 -5.13
N LEU A 101 3.68 0.84 -5.76
CA LEU A 101 3.61 2.29 -5.94
C LEU A 101 2.27 2.86 -5.47
N ILE A 102 2.30 3.99 -4.76
CA ILE A 102 1.12 4.80 -4.46
C ILE A 102 1.29 6.22 -4.99
N ASN A 103 0.33 6.68 -5.78
CA ASN A 103 0.33 8.00 -6.40
C ASN A 103 -0.87 8.82 -5.91
N ILE A 104 -0.70 9.51 -4.80
CA ILE A 104 -1.66 10.44 -4.20
C ILE A 104 -1.47 11.81 -4.87
N ASN A 105 -2.40 12.17 -5.76
CA ASN A 105 -2.30 13.32 -6.66
C ASN A 105 -3.28 14.43 -6.26
N GLY A 106 -3.30 14.79 -4.98
CA GLY A 106 -4.06 15.94 -4.49
C GLY A 106 -3.50 17.28 -5.01
N ASN A 107 -4.29 18.33 -4.83
CA ASN A 107 -3.86 19.72 -5.01
C ASN A 107 -4.49 20.64 -3.96
N ALA A 108 -4.02 21.89 -3.85
CA ALA A 108 -4.50 22.84 -2.86
C ALA A 108 -6.02 23.09 -2.87
N GLY A 109 -6.68 22.95 -4.03
CA GLY A 109 -8.14 23.09 -4.15
C GLY A 109 -8.92 21.78 -4.02
N SER A 110 -8.23 20.63 -4.06
CA SER A 110 -8.83 19.30 -3.99
C SER A 110 -7.80 18.31 -3.41
N PRO A 111 -7.54 18.38 -2.08
CA PRO A 111 -6.67 17.42 -1.43
C PRO A 111 -7.28 16.01 -1.47
N VAL A 112 -6.46 15.00 -1.22
CA VAL A 112 -6.95 13.65 -0.91
C VAL A 112 -7.17 13.56 0.60
N LEU A 113 -8.31 13.03 1.01
CA LEU A 113 -8.65 12.81 2.41
C LEU A 113 -8.63 11.31 2.73
N MET A 114 -7.84 10.91 3.73
CA MET A 114 -7.88 9.60 4.37
C MET A 114 -8.20 9.80 5.85
N SER A 115 -9.37 9.37 6.32
CA SER A 115 -9.80 9.64 7.70
C SER A 115 -10.62 8.50 8.23
N SER A 116 -10.60 8.25 9.54
CA SER A 116 -11.71 7.53 10.16
C SER A 116 -12.98 8.39 10.16
N ALA A 117 -14.15 7.78 10.36
CA ALA A 117 -15.43 8.50 10.34
C ALA A 117 -15.52 9.64 11.39
N ASN A 118 -14.90 9.46 12.55
CA ASN A 118 -14.89 10.46 13.62
C ASN A 118 -13.56 11.23 13.70
N GLY A 119 -12.53 10.80 12.97
CA GLY A 119 -11.17 11.33 13.07
C GLY A 119 -10.59 11.21 14.48
N ALA A 120 -10.96 10.16 15.22
CA ALA A 120 -10.49 9.97 16.59
C ALA A 120 -9.10 9.29 16.58
N PRO A 121 -8.18 9.71 17.47
CA PRO A 121 -6.87 9.08 17.60
C PRO A 121 -6.99 7.57 17.82
N GLY A 122 -6.19 6.80 17.09
CA GLY A 122 -6.09 5.34 17.21
C GLY A 122 -7.20 4.55 16.51
N ASP A 123 -8.08 5.20 15.75
CA ASP A 123 -9.17 4.52 15.05
C ASP A 123 -8.65 3.51 14.00
N TRP A 124 -7.53 3.81 13.34
CA TRP A 124 -6.95 2.97 12.29
C TRP A 124 -5.41 3.12 12.20
N GLY A 125 -4.75 2.24 11.44
CA GLY A 125 -3.29 2.12 11.40
C GLY A 125 -2.55 3.08 10.47
N GLY A 126 -3.23 3.94 9.72
CA GLY A 126 -2.55 4.93 8.86
C GLY A 126 -1.91 4.33 7.60
N LEU A 127 -0.81 4.96 7.15
CA LEU A 127 -0.14 4.67 5.88
C LEU A 127 1.31 4.20 6.09
N THR A 128 1.63 3.01 5.61
CA THR A 128 2.98 2.42 5.68
C THR A 128 3.58 2.27 4.28
N LEU A 129 4.82 2.71 4.08
CA LEU A 129 5.55 2.51 2.82
C LEU A 129 6.88 1.80 3.08
N CYS A 130 7.12 0.70 2.38
CA CYS A 130 8.37 -0.07 2.44
C CYS A 130 9.17 0.12 1.15
N GLY A 131 10.34 0.75 1.26
CA GLY A 131 11.25 1.01 0.15
C GLY A 131 12.53 0.18 0.19
N LYS A 132 13.38 0.41 -0.81
CA LYS A 132 14.63 -0.32 -1.09
C LYS A 132 15.89 0.50 -0.80
N ALA A 133 15.78 1.66 -0.15
CA ALA A 133 16.94 2.46 0.24
C ALA A 133 17.73 1.83 1.39
N SER A 134 18.86 2.43 1.75
CA SER A 134 19.69 1.97 2.86
C SER A 134 19.10 2.34 4.23
N THR A 135 19.17 1.40 5.17
CA THR A 135 18.86 1.58 6.61
C THR A 135 19.97 0.92 7.45
N THR A 136 20.20 1.38 8.67
CA THR A 136 21.11 0.71 9.60
C THR A 136 20.55 -0.59 10.17
N ALA A 137 19.26 -0.87 10.00
CA ALA A 137 18.67 -2.17 10.34
C ALA A 137 19.12 -3.32 9.42
N GLY A 138 19.70 -2.99 8.26
CA GLY A 138 20.21 -3.95 7.27
C GLY A 138 19.30 -4.12 6.05
N ILE A 139 19.69 -5.03 5.16
CA ILE A 139 18.93 -5.34 3.95
C ILE A 139 17.88 -6.39 4.27
N GLY A 140 16.63 -6.18 3.83
CA GLY A 140 15.53 -7.12 4.08
C GLY A 140 15.15 -7.20 5.56
N ALA A 141 15.20 -6.07 6.26
CA ALA A 141 14.68 -5.93 7.62
C ALA A 141 13.15 -6.11 7.63
N THR A 142 12.57 -6.28 8.82
CA THR A 142 11.14 -6.53 8.99
C THR A 142 10.53 -5.41 9.81
N ALA A 143 9.55 -4.71 9.23
CA ALA A 143 8.82 -3.65 9.89
C ALA A 143 8.06 -4.22 11.10
N GLU A 144 7.97 -3.46 12.19
CA GLU A 144 7.23 -3.88 13.38
C GLU A 144 5.73 -3.98 13.10
N VAL A 145 5.24 -3.13 12.19
CA VAL A 145 3.85 -3.13 11.71
C VAL A 145 3.71 -4.05 10.50
N GLY A 146 2.72 -4.95 10.55
CA GLY A 146 2.39 -5.87 9.46
C GLY A 146 3.45 -6.91 9.07
N GLY A 147 4.66 -6.86 9.64
CA GLY A 147 5.75 -7.79 9.33
C GLY A 147 6.30 -7.66 7.90
N PHE A 148 6.22 -6.46 7.32
CA PHE A 148 6.62 -6.21 5.94
C PHE A 148 8.14 -6.12 5.78
N VAL A 149 8.65 -6.59 4.63
CA VAL A 149 10.08 -6.51 4.32
C VAL A 149 10.42 -5.12 3.78
N TYR A 150 11.49 -4.52 4.29
CA TYR A 150 12.02 -3.25 3.83
C TYR A 150 13.56 -3.22 3.86
N GLY A 151 14.15 -2.15 3.34
CA GLY A 151 15.59 -1.96 3.32
C GLY A 151 16.29 -2.65 2.13
N GLY A 152 17.35 -2.01 1.66
CA GLY A 152 18.10 -2.41 0.48
C GLY A 152 19.33 -1.52 0.29
N SER A 153 19.71 -1.29 -0.96
CA SER A 153 20.87 -0.47 -1.32
C SER A 153 20.56 0.61 -2.35
N ASP A 154 19.30 0.78 -2.74
CA ASP A 154 18.90 1.74 -3.77
C ASP A 154 18.33 3.01 -3.13
N ASN A 155 19.21 3.98 -2.89
CA ASN A 155 18.82 5.27 -2.32
C ASN A 155 18.00 6.15 -3.28
N ASN A 156 17.87 5.76 -4.54
CA ASN A 156 17.01 6.46 -5.52
C ASN A 156 15.69 5.72 -5.75
N ASP A 157 15.41 4.66 -4.97
CA ASP A 157 14.13 3.95 -4.99
C ASP A 157 12.94 4.93 -4.86
N SER A 158 11.82 4.56 -5.45
CA SER A 158 10.58 5.34 -5.42
C SER A 158 9.41 4.44 -5.08
N SER A 159 8.64 4.86 -4.09
CA SER A 159 7.35 4.29 -3.70
C SER A 159 6.17 5.09 -4.28
N GLY A 160 6.44 6.03 -5.19
CA GLY A 160 5.45 6.85 -5.87
C GLY A 160 5.45 8.32 -5.44
N ILE A 161 4.25 8.89 -5.35
CA ILE A 161 4.02 10.32 -5.10
C ILE A 161 3.00 10.49 -3.99
N ILE A 162 3.29 11.34 -3.02
CA ILE A 162 2.35 11.81 -2.01
C ILE A 162 2.27 13.33 -2.11
N ARG A 163 1.15 13.85 -2.61
CA ARG A 163 0.92 15.30 -2.69
C ARG A 163 -0.46 15.72 -2.21
N TYR A 164 -0.52 16.74 -1.36
CA TYR A 164 -1.77 17.28 -0.77
C TYR A 164 -2.64 16.19 -0.15
N LEU A 165 -2.05 15.44 0.77
CA LEU A 165 -2.72 14.41 1.56
C LEU A 165 -3.12 14.99 2.92
N GLN A 166 -4.36 14.73 3.34
CA GLN A 166 -4.81 14.86 4.72
C GLN A 166 -5.09 13.48 5.27
N ILE A 167 -4.41 13.10 6.35
CA ILE A 167 -4.57 11.83 7.04
C ILE A 167 -4.95 12.06 8.50
N ILE A 168 -6.05 11.44 8.97
CA ILE A 168 -6.70 11.80 10.24
C ILE A 168 -7.11 10.57 11.06
N GLY A 169 -6.86 10.58 12.36
CA GLY A 169 -7.35 9.55 13.30
C GLY A 169 -6.53 8.27 13.31
N THR A 170 -5.24 8.35 12.98
CA THR A 170 -4.30 7.22 12.97
C THR A 170 -3.77 6.92 14.37
N GLY A 171 -2.85 5.96 14.52
CA GLY A 171 -2.25 5.70 15.83
C GLY A 171 -2.64 4.37 16.48
N ALA A 172 -3.20 3.41 15.74
CA ALA A 172 -3.79 2.22 16.35
C ALA A 172 -2.78 1.44 17.23
N GLN A 173 -3.15 1.19 18.50
CA GLN A 173 -2.28 0.49 19.46
C GLN A 173 -2.13 -1.01 19.12
N ILE A 174 -0.90 -1.48 18.95
CA ILE A 174 -0.58 -2.88 18.67
C ILE A 174 -0.38 -3.66 19.97
N ASN A 175 0.47 -3.15 20.84
CA ASN A 175 0.77 -3.69 22.16
C ASN A 175 1.30 -2.54 23.05
N PRO A 176 1.52 -2.72 24.37
CA PRO A 176 1.92 -1.61 25.27
C PRO A 176 3.17 -0.82 24.88
N GLU A 177 4.02 -1.37 24.00
CA GLU A 177 5.30 -0.80 23.56
C GLU A 177 5.33 -0.52 22.05
N SER A 178 4.24 -0.71 21.31
CA SER A 178 4.20 -0.46 19.86
C SER A 178 2.82 -0.03 19.37
N GLN A 179 2.81 0.93 18.46
CA GLN A 179 1.64 1.51 17.84
C GLN A 179 1.89 1.68 16.33
N TYR A 180 0.82 1.93 15.57
CA TYR A 180 0.94 2.45 14.22
C TYR A 180 1.13 3.97 14.25
N ASN A 181 1.75 4.54 13.21
CA ASN A 181 1.92 5.99 13.08
C ASN A 181 0.88 6.60 12.13
N GLY A 182 0.92 7.92 11.93
CA GLY A 182 0.24 8.56 10.80
C GLY A 182 0.77 8.08 9.47
N ILE A 183 2.07 8.34 9.22
CA ILE A 183 2.78 7.82 8.05
C ILE A 183 4.13 7.25 8.46
N SER A 184 4.37 5.99 8.13
CA SER A 184 5.65 5.31 8.38
C SER A 184 6.41 5.11 7.06
N PHE A 185 7.61 5.67 6.97
CA PHE A 185 8.52 5.51 5.84
C PHE A 185 9.63 4.52 6.19
N TYR A 186 9.41 3.25 5.87
CA TYR A 186 10.40 2.19 6.05
C TYR A 186 11.37 2.14 4.86
N SER A 187 12.56 2.72 5.05
CA SER A 187 13.64 2.80 4.08
C SER A 187 13.21 3.24 2.67
N VAL A 188 12.35 4.26 2.62
CA VAL A 188 11.86 4.86 1.38
C VAL A 188 12.96 5.72 0.75
N GLY A 189 13.14 5.58 -0.57
CA GLY A 189 14.19 6.26 -1.32
C GLY A 189 13.86 7.71 -1.68
N SER A 190 14.91 8.44 -2.06
CA SER A 190 14.81 9.85 -2.48
C SER A 190 14.09 10.06 -3.83
N GLY A 191 13.79 8.97 -4.55
CA GLY A 191 12.94 9.00 -5.75
C GLY A 191 11.45 9.14 -5.42
N THR A 192 11.03 8.95 -4.18
CA THR A 192 9.65 9.21 -3.73
C THR A 192 9.45 10.69 -3.50
N LEU A 193 8.42 11.27 -4.12
CA LEU A 193 8.05 12.66 -3.88
C LEU A 193 7.03 12.74 -2.74
N VAL A 194 7.35 13.48 -1.67
CA VAL A 194 6.41 13.75 -0.57
C VAL A 194 6.33 15.26 -0.32
N ASP A 195 5.16 15.86 -0.56
CA ASP A 195 4.95 17.31 -0.48
C ASP A 195 3.52 17.65 -0.05
N ASN A 196 3.34 18.63 0.85
CA ASN A 196 2.03 19.05 1.36
C ASN A 196 1.26 17.91 2.00
N VAL A 197 1.70 17.48 3.19
CA VAL A 197 1.06 16.40 3.96
C VAL A 197 0.56 16.96 5.29
N ALA A 198 -0.68 16.65 5.64
CA ALA A 198 -1.26 16.95 6.94
C ALA A 198 -1.58 15.65 7.69
N VAL A 199 -1.01 15.48 8.89
CA VAL A 199 -1.35 14.38 9.82
C VAL A 199 -2.00 14.99 11.06
N ILE A 200 -3.23 14.55 11.36
CA ILE A 200 -4.09 15.20 12.37
C ILE A 200 -4.69 14.15 13.31
N ASN A 201 -4.66 14.43 14.62
CA ASN A 201 -5.26 13.61 15.66
C ASN A 201 -4.75 12.15 15.63
N GLY A 202 -3.44 11.96 15.70
CA GLY A 202 -2.79 10.65 15.81
C GLY A 202 -2.58 10.22 17.27
N SER A 203 -2.81 8.95 17.60
CA SER A 203 -2.53 8.40 18.95
C SER A 203 -1.06 7.98 19.16
N ASP A 204 -0.20 8.31 18.19
CA ASP A 204 1.23 8.00 18.18
C ASP A 204 1.93 9.01 17.26
N ASP A 205 3.05 8.63 16.64
CA ASP A 205 3.81 9.54 15.81
C ASP A 205 3.04 10.07 14.61
N GLY A 206 3.23 11.36 14.30
CA GLY A 206 2.66 11.97 13.11
C GLY A 206 3.27 11.36 11.84
N VAL A 207 4.59 11.46 11.73
CA VAL A 207 5.39 10.84 10.67
C VAL A 207 6.65 10.24 11.28
N GLU A 208 6.95 9.00 10.93
CA GLU A 208 8.20 8.36 11.36
C GLU A 208 9.00 7.82 10.16
N PHE A 209 10.32 8.02 10.22
CA PHE A 209 11.27 7.52 9.23
C PHE A 209 12.12 6.40 9.80
N PHE A 210 11.98 5.18 9.27
CA PHE A 210 12.82 4.04 9.61
C PHE A 210 13.89 3.86 8.53
N GLY A 211 14.99 4.58 8.65
CA GLY A 211 16.05 4.58 7.64
C GLY A 211 15.62 5.25 6.33
N GLY A 212 16.37 5.02 5.25
CA GLY A 212 16.06 5.54 3.93
C GLY A 212 16.58 6.95 3.66
N THR A 213 16.14 7.51 2.53
CA THR A 213 16.64 8.79 1.97
C THR A 213 15.53 9.72 1.48
N VAL A 214 14.26 9.35 1.69
CA VAL A 214 13.11 10.18 1.31
C VAL A 214 13.20 11.57 1.94
N ALA A 215 12.95 12.59 1.14
CA ALA A 215 12.84 13.97 1.58
C ALA A 215 11.38 14.40 1.53
N VAL A 216 10.94 15.14 2.55
CA VAL A 216 9.57 15.62 2.69
C VAL A 216 9.56 17.13 2.75
N SER A 217 8.56 17.76 2.13
CA SER A 217 8.34 19.20 2.23
C SER A 217 6.92 19.57 2.60
N ASN A 218 6.77 20.66 3.36
CA ASN A 218 5.49 21.25 3.76
C ASN A 218 4.60 20.27 4.54
N MET A 219 5.02 19.94 5.77
CA MET A 219 4.21 19.14 6.68
C MET A 219 3.37 20.01 7.62
N TYR A 220 2.14 19.61 7.85
CA TYR A 220 1.26 20.11 8.90
C TYR A 220 0.93 18.97 9.85
N LEU A 221 1.20 19.14 11.14
CA LEU A 221 1.10 18.08 12.13
C LEU A 221 0.33 18.63 13.32
N GLU A 222 -0.82 18.04 13.63
CA GLU A 222 -1.70 18.56 14.68
C GLU A 222 -2.19 17.45 15.59
N ASN A 223 -2.01 17.63 16.90
CA ASN A 223 -2.52 16.72 17.94
C ASN A 223 -2.07 15.25 17.74
N ASN A 224 -0.77 15.03 17.48
CA ASN A 224 -0.16 13.72 17.56
C ASN A 224 0.34 13.51 19.00
N ASP A 225 0.06 12.34 19.59
CA ASP A 225 0.22 12.12 21.03
C ASP A 225 1.67 11.86 21.49
N ASP A 226 2.51 11.22 20.66
CA ASP A 226 3.95 11.01 20.94
C ASP A 226 4.82 12.05 20.20
N ASP A 227 5.58 11.66 19.17
CA ASP A 227 6.40 12.58 18.39
C ASP A 227 5.69 13.04 17.10
N SER A 228 5.66 14.34 16.83
CA SER A 228 5.09 14.81 15.55
C SER A 228 5.92 14.36 14.34
N ILE A 229 7.25 14.31 14.51
CA ILE A 229 8.22 13.85 13.50
C ILE A 229 9.29 13.05 14.25
N ASP A 230 9.33 11.74 14.04
CA ASP A 230 10.41 10.89 14.56
C ASP A 230 11.23 10.26 13.43
N TRP A 231 12.47 9.88 13.73
CA TRP A 231 13.30 9.11 12.83
C TRP A 231 14.26 8.20 13.59
N THR A 232 14.43 7.02 13.02
CA THR A 232 15.34 6.01 13.50
C THR A 232 16.11 5.37 12.33
N GLU A 233 16.92 4.37 12.66
CA GLU A 233 17.63 3.50 11.73
C GLU A 233 18.48 4.21 10.65
N GLY A 234 19.02 5.37 11.00
CA GLY A 234 19.94 6.11 10.14
C GLY A 234 19.27 6.72 8.91
N TRP A 235 18.01 7.17 9.03
CA TRP A 235 17.39 8.01 8.00
C TRP A 235 18.31 9.17 7.61
N SER A 236 18.47 9.37 6.30
CA SER A 236 19.42 10.33 5.71
C SER A 236 18.75 11.26 4.69
N GLY A 237 17.43 11.44 4.83
CA GLY A 237 16.64 12.38 4.05
C GLY A 237 16.64 13.80 4.65
N SER A 238 15.58 14.55 4.36
CA SER A 238 15.39 15.89 4.94
C SER A 238 13.92 16.24 5.07
N VAL A 239 13.61 17.13 6.01
CA VAL A 239 12.33 17.81 6.13
C VAL A 239 12.52 19.29 5.84
N THR A 240 11.76 19.82 4.88
CA THR A 240 11.72 21.27 4.57
C THR A 240 10.35 21.84 4.86
N ASN A 241 10.25 22.79 5.80
CA ASN A 241 9.01 23.37 6.32
C ASN A 241 8.11 22.33 7.02
N ALA A 242 8.01 22.46 8.33
CA ALA A 242 7.03 21.76 9.15
C ALA A 242 6.33 22.77 10.07
N TYR A 243 5.02 22.63 10.21
CA TYR A 243 4.23 23.34 11.20
C TYR A 243 3.60 22.31 12.14
N ILE A 244 3.87 22.44 13.43
CA ILE A 244 3.38 21.54 14.48
C ILE A 244 2.46 22.34 15.41
N SER A 245 1.28 21.78 15.69
CA SER A 245 0.28 22.35 16.60
C SER A 245 -0.20 21.30 17.58
N HIS A 246 -0.49 21.72 18.81
CA HIS A 246 -1.14 20.89 19.81
C HIS A 246 -2.14 21.78 20.57
N THR A 247 -3.41 21.38 20.63
CA THR A 247 -4.53 22.22 21.07
C THR A 247 -5.32 21.64 22.22
#